data_AF-A0AAE1PS98-F1
#
_entry.id   AF-A0AAE1PS98-F1
#
_cell.length_a   1.000
_cell.length_b   1.000
_cell.length_c   1.000
_cell.angle_alpha   90.00
_cell.angle_beta   90.00
_cell.angle_gamma   90.00
#
_symmetry.space_group_name_H-M   'P 1'
#
loop_
_entity.id
_entity.type
_entity.pdbx_description
1 polymer ?
#
loop_
_entity_poly.entity_id
_entity_poly.type
_entity_poly.pdbx_seq_one_letter_code
_entity_poly.pdbx_strand_id
1 'polypeptide(L)'
;MDKHELMHSFGPITDWIVSKFCDPQIFTSTLCYNILYLLFGPNPTRINKNYLPVILSHTPAGTSVDTLMHYSQLVQSGEFRQFDHGEKLN
;
A
#
# COMPACT_ATOMS: atom_id res chain seq x y z
N MET A 1 11.26 11.30 11.51
CA MET A 1 10.83 10.79 10.19
C MET A 1 12.01 10.03 9.64
N ASP A 2 12.03 8.72 9.86
CA ASP A 2 13.08 7.87 9.29
C ASP A 2 12.85 7.79 7.79
N LYS A 3 13.86 8.23 7.04
CA LYS A 3 13.78 8.44 5.58
C LYS A 3 13.57 7.14 4.78
N HIS A 4 13.50 5.99 5.47
CA HIS A 4 13.45 4.66 4.91
C HIS A 4 12.08 3.98 5.08
N GLU A 5 11.11 4.60 5.76
CA GLU A 5 9.76 4.03 5.92
C GLU A 5 8.78 4.60 4.89
N LEU A 6 8.04 3.72 4.23
CA LEU A 6 6.95 4.04 3.30
C LEU A 6 5.66 3.41 3.78
N MET A 7 4.53 3.98 3.35
CA MET A 7 3.19 3.43 3.61
C MET A 7 2.85 3.35 5.11
N HIS A 8 3.39 4.27 5.91
CA HIS A 8 3.11 4.35 7.34
C HIS A 8 1.66 4.82 7.57
N SER A 9 0.77 3.98 8.08
CA SER A 9 -0.56 4.42 8.49
C SER A 9 -1.17 3.53 9.58
N PHE A 10 -1.02 3.98 10.82
CA PHE A 10 -2.00 3.78 11.90
C PHE A 10 -1.99 5.03 12.79
N GLY A 11 -2.72 6.06 12.39
CA GLY A 11 -2.87 7.28 13.16
C GLY A 11 -4.32 7.76 13.20
N PRO A 12 -4.75 8.50 14.22
CA PRO A 12 -6.13 9.00 14.32
C PRO A 12 -6.57 9.82 13.09
N ILE A 13 -5.61 10.48 12.44
CA ILE A 13 -5.85 11.31 11.26
C ILE A 13 -6.15 10.44 10.03
N THR A 14 -5.38 9.37 9.81
CA THR A 14 -5.56 8.48 8.65
C THR A 14 -6.88 7.72 8.76
N ASP A 15 -7.23 7.26 9.96
CA ASP A 15 -8.50 6.58 10.24
C ASP A 15 -9.69 7.51 9.98
N TRP A 16 -9.58 8.77 10.41
CA TRP A 16 -10.61 9.77 10.14
C TRP A 16 -10.76 10.05 8.64
N ILE A 17 -9.67 10.24 7.90
CA ILE A 17 -9.69 10.45 6.44
C ILE A 17 -10.35 9.25 5.75
N VAL A 18 -9.88 8.04 6.05
CA VAL A 18 -10.37 6.81 5.42
C VAL A 18 -11.84 6.56 5.75
N SER A 19 -12.27 6.75 7.01
CA SER A 19 -13.68 6.60 7.38
C SER A 19 -14.60 7.61 6.66
N LYS A 20 -14.10 8.81 6.36
CA LYS A 20 -14.87 9.84 5.66
C LYS A 20 -14.85 9.74 4.16
N PHE A 21 -13.76 9.27 3.54
CA PHE A 21 -13.60 9.27 2.09
C PHE A 21 -13.80 7.88 1.46
N CYS A 22 -13.74 6.80 2.25
CA CYS A 22 -13.95 5.44 1.77
C CYS A 22 -15.34 4.87 2.10
N ASP A 23 -16.24 5.67 2.67
CA ASP A 23 -17.62 5.26 2.92
C ASP A 23 -18.30 4.81 1.60
N PRO A 24 -18.99 3.66 1.56
CA PRO A 24 -19.59 3.14 0.32
C PRO A 24 -20.69 4.04 -0.27
N GLN A 25 -21.25 4.98 0.48
CA GLN A 25 -22.34 5.87 0.05
C GLN A 25 -21.85 7.11 -0.71
N ILE A 26 -20.55 7.40 -0.69
CA ILE A 26 -19.97 8.57 -1.36
C ILE A 26 -19.17 8.16 -2.59
N PHE A 27 -19.09 9.08 -3.56
CA PHE A 27 -18.45 8.79 -4.85
C PHE A 27 -16.94 8.47 -4.72
N THR A 28 -16.27 9.03 -3.69
CA THR A 28 -14.84 8.84 -3.43
C THR A 28 -14.48 7.42 -2.99
N SER A 29 -15.46 6.58 -2.62
CA SER A 29 -15.24 5.15 -2.32
C SER A 29 -14.54 4.42 -3.47
N THR A 30 -14.81 4.83 -4.72
CA THR A 30 -14.15 4.26 -5.90
C THR A 30 -12.64 4.53 -5.90
N LEU A 31 -12.21 5.69 -5.42
CA LEU A 31 -10.78 6.01 -5.28
C LEU A 31 -10.12 5.08 -4.26
N CYS A 32 -10.79 4.83 -3.13
CA CYS A 32 -10.32 3.91 -2.11
C CYS A 32 -10.13 2.48 -2.63
N TYR A 33 -11.09 1.99 -3.41
CA TYR A 33 -10.96 0.70 -4.10
C TYR A 33 -9.78 0.71 -5.09
N ASN A 34 -9.60 1.79 -5.86
CA ASN A 34 -8.51 1.90 -6.84
C ASN A 34 -7.12 1.97 -6.19
N ILE A 35 -6.99 2.59 -5.02
CA ILE A 35 -5.74 2.59 -4.24
C ILE A 35 -5.40 1.16 -3.82
N LEU A 36 -6.37 0.43 -3.27
CA LEU A 36 -6.19 -0.97 -2.89
C LEU A 36 -5.84 -1.86 -4.10
N TYR A 37 -6.52 -1.63 -5.23
CA TYR A 37 -6.23 -2.29 -6.51
C TYR A 37 -4.78 -2.03 -6.97
N LEU A 38 -4.29 -0.80 -6.87
CA LEU A 38 -2.95 -0.45 -7.35
C LEU A 38 -1.85 -1.12 -6.52
N LEU A 39 -2.09 -1.30 -5.22
CA LEU A 39 -1.13 -1.90 -4.31
C LEU A 39 -1.11 -3.43 -4.36
N PHE A 40 -2.29 -4.06 -4.46
CA PHE A 40 -2.44 -5.51 -4.28
C PHE A 40 -3.02 -6.24 -5.50
N GLY A 41 -3.37 -5.49 -6.55
CA GLY A 41 -3.95 -6.02 -7.78
C GLY A 41 -5.49 -6.10 -7.80
N PRO A 42 -6.06 -6.40 -8.98
CA PRO A 42 -7.50 -6.55 -9.17
C PRO A 42 -8.13 -7.61 -8.27
N ASN A 43 -9.20 -7.24 -7.56
CA ASN A 43 -10.09 -8.22 -6.96
C ASN A 43 -11.55 -7.72 -6.82
N PRO A 44 -12.23 -7.40 -7.94
CA PRO A 44 -13.52 -6.70 -7.90
C PRO A 44 -14.66 -7.52 -7.30
N THR A 45 -14.54 -8.85 -7.26
CA THR A 45 -15.59 -9.75 -6.79
C THR A 45 -15.43 -10.21 -5.35
N ARG A 46 -14.24 -10.10 -4.76
CA ARG A 46 -13.97 -10.62 -3.40
C ARG A 46 -13.84 -9.55 -2.32
N ILE A 47 -13.81 -8.27 -2.69
CA ILE A 47 -13.76 -7.16 -1.74
C ILE A 47 -15.17 -6.57 -1.58
N ASN A 48 -15.73 -6.70 -0.38
CA ASN A 48 -16.95 -5.99 -0.03
C ASN A 48 -16.62 -4.53 0.30
N LYS A 49 -17.18 -3.60 -0.50
CA LYS A 49 -16.91 -2.17 -0.41
C LYS A 49 -17.26 -1.57 0.95
N ASN A 50 -18.19 -2.15 1.69
CA ASN A 50 -18.55 -1.70 3.03
C ASN A 50 -17.39 -1.83 4.03
N TYR A 51 -16.40 -2.68 3.74
CA TYR A 51 -15.20 -2.84 4.57
C TYR A 51 -14.01 -2.00 4.11
N LEU A 52 -14.11 -1.25 3.00
CA LEU A 52 -13.01 -0.39 2.52
C LEU A 52 -12.48 0.57 3.60
N PRO A 53 -13.34 1.21 4.43
CA PRO A 53 -12.84 2.05 5.51
C PRO A 53 -11.96 1.30 6.52
N VAL A 54 -12.36 0.09 6.90
CA VAL A 54 -11.65 -0.72 7.89
C VAL A 54 -10.38 -1.32 7.29
N ILE A 55 -10.43 -1.74 6.02
CA ILE A 55 -9.26 -2.28 5.32
C ILE A 55 -8.20 -1.18 5.20
N LEU A 56 -8.57 0.00 4.72
CA LEU A 56 -7.61 1.08 4.45
C LEU A 56 -7.14 1.82 5.70
N SER A 57 -7.86 1.73 6.82
CA SER A 57 -7.35 2.23 8.10
C SER A 57 -6.24 1.35 8.66
N HIS A 58 -6.18 0.08 8.23
CA HIS A 58 -5.20 -0.88 8.72
C HIS A 58 -4.20 -1.39 7.67
N THR A 59 -4.42 -1.07 6.40
CA THR A 59 -3.64 -1.58 5.29
C THR A 59 -3.38 -0.46 4.29
N PRO A 60 -2.11 -0.21 3.93
CA PRO A 60 -0.90 -0.92 4.35
C PRO A 60 -0.38 -0.54 5.74
N ALA A 61 0.27 -1.49 6.42
CA ALA A 61 0.75 -1.36 7.79
C ALA A 61 2.15 -0.72 7.94
N GLY A 62 2.70 -0.17 6.85
CA GLY A 62 4.10 0.27 6.77
C GLY A 62 5.04 -0.78 6.17
N THR A 63 6.07 -0.31 5.47
CA THR A 63 7.19 -1.12 4.96
C THR A 63 8.41 -0.22 4.74
N SER A 64 9.59 -0.79 4.44
CA SER A 64 10.76 0.01 4.10
C SER A 64 10.84 0.30 2.58
N VAL A 65 11.51 1.41 2.23
CA VAL A 65 11.85 1.74 0.82
C VAL A 65 12.64 0.59 0.18
N ASP A 66 13.59 0.02 0.92
CA ASP A 66 14.40 -1.11 0.46
C ASP A 66 13.55 -2.33 0.12
N THR A 67 12.48 -2.59 0.88
CA THR A 67 11.55 -3.69 0.59
C THR A 67 10.87 -3.48 -0.76
N LEU A 68 10.38 -2.26 -1.03
CA LEU A 68 9.73 -1.95 -2.31
C LEU A 68 10.72 -2.02 -3.48
N MET A 69 11.94 -1.51 -3.28
CA MET A 69 13.02 -1.62 -4.28
C MET A 69 13.40 -3.08 -4.53
N HIS A 70 13.42 -3.90 -3.49
CA HIS A 70 13.71 -5.32 -3.60
C HIS A 70 12.65 -6.05 -4.43
N TYR A 71 11.36 -5.81 -4.17
CA TYR A 71 10.29 -6.37 -4.99
C TYR A 71 10.41 -5.93 -6.46
N SER A 72 10.80 -4.68 -6.71
CA SER A 72 11.08 -4.20 -8.08
C SER A 72 12.22 -4.99 -8.75
N GLN A 73 13.33 -5.25 -8.02
CA GLN A 73 14.44 -6.06 -8.52
C GLN A 73 14.01 -7.50 -8.84
N LEU A 74 13.20 -8.13 -7.97
CA LEU A 74 12.69 -9.49 -8.19
C LEU A 74 11.80 -9.56 -9.42
N VAL A 75 10.92 -8.57 -9.64
CA VAL A 75 10.06 -8.49 -10.82
C VAL A 75 10.89 -8.28 -12.09
N GLN A 76 11.96 -7.47 -12.03
CA GLN A 76 12.82 -7.20 -13.19
C GLN A 76 13.73 -8.38 -13.53
N SER A 77 14.28 -9.09 -12.54
CA SER A 77 15.18 -10.23 -12.76
C SER A 77 14.43 -11.52 -13.08
N GLY A 78 13.22 -11.70 -12.54
CA GLY A 78 12.49 -12.97 -12.58
C GLY A 78 13.10 -14.05 -11.67
N GLU A 79 14.05 -13.70 -10.81
CA GLU A 79 14.78 -14.62 -9.95
C GLU A 79 14.53 -14.32 -8.47
N PHE A 80 14.33 -15.36 -7.67
CA PHE A 80 14.31 -15.23 -6.22
C PHE A 80 15.74 -15.18 -5.67
N ARG A 81 16.18 -13.97 -5.30
CA ARG A 81 17.54 -13.70 -4.81
C ARG A 81 17.53 -12.61 -3.74
N GLN A 82 18.67 -12.39 -3.08
CA GLN A 82 18.81 -11.34 -2.06
C GLN A 82 18.72 -9.92 -2.67
N PHE A 83 18.34 -8.93 -1.85
CA PHE A 83 18.34 -7.52 -2.23
C PHE A 83 19.72 -7.05 -2.69
N ASP A 84 19.76 -6.44 -3.86
CA ASP A 84 20.95 -5.83 -4.44
C ASP A 84 21.05 -4.38 -3.97
N HIS A 85 22.06 -4.08 -3.15
CA HIS A 85 22.30 -2.74 -2.62
C HIS A 85 22.99 -1.80 -3.64
N GLY A 86 23.29 -2.29 -4.84
CA GLY A 86 24.07 -1.58 -5.84
C GLY A 86 25.55 -1.49 -5.50
N GLU A 87 26.30 -0.82 -6.38
CA GLU A 87 27.73 -0.57 -6.16
C GLU A 87 27.92 0.51 -5.10
N LYS A 88 28.85 0.30 -4.17
CA LYS A 88 29.34 1.38 -3.30
C LYS A 88 30.15 2.33 -4.17
N LEU A 89 29.68 3.58 -4.30
CA LEU A 89 30.50 4.66 -4.84
C LEU A 89 31.72 4.82 -3.93
N ASN A 90 32.92 4.63 -4.51
CA ASN A 90 34.21 4.83 -3.85
C ASN A 90 34.64 6.30 -3.92
#